data_AF-A0A9D1A815-F1
#
_entry.id   AF-A0A9D1A815-F1
#
_cell.length_a   1.000
_cell.length_b   1.000
_cell.length_c   1.000
_cell.angle_alpha   90.00
_cell.angle_beta   90.00
_cell.angle_gamma   90.00
#
_symmetry.space_group_name_H-M   'P 1'
#
loop_
_entity.id
_entity.type
_entity.pdbx_description
1 polymer ?
#
loop_
_entity_poly.entity_id
_entity_poly.type
_entity_poly.pdbx_seq_one_letter_code
_entity_poly.pdbx_strand_id
1 'polypeptide(L)'
;LKGGSIGNGYFDMSVYPSSTPISLAITKNGIAATLMEAGCVMKPAFCGPCFGAGDTPANNTLSIRHATRNFANREGSKPASGQIAAVALMDARSIAATARNGGILTAATDIDYEEPTAEEMTYHFDGSVYEKRCYEGFGKADPAAELRYGPNIKDWPKMPKLQDDLLVKLCAVIHDPVTTTDELIPSGETSSYRSNPIGLSEFALSRRVPEYVGRSKAVRAMEEARERGEVPEEAANVLGALGGDLQKTSIGSCIYANRPGDGSAREQAASCQKVLGGFANIAQEYATKRYRSNCINWGMTPFTLPEGAEFDGEVGDYVYVPGLRAGIEAGQEEFAAKLVHEGKVSEITLLCRGLTENERKILTEGCLMNYYAAGYGKD
;
A
#
# COMPACT_ATOMS: atom_id res chain seq x y z
N LEU A 1 -30.96 -7.48 -20.81
CA LEU A 1 -31.66 -6.67 -19.78
C LEU A 1 -32.78 -5.79 -20.35
N LYS A 2 -32.68 -5.30 -21.60
CA LYS A 2 -33.76 -4.55 -22.28
C LYS A 2 -35.11 -5.26 -22.15
N GLY A 3 -36.12 -4.55 -21.65
CA GLY A 3 -37.47 -5.07 -21.40
C GLY A 3 -37.59 -6.13 -20.29
N GLY A 4 -36.49 -6.46 -19.60
CA GLY A 4 -36.46 -7.39 -18.47
C GLY A 4 -36.43 -6.67 -17.11
N SER A 5 -36.27 -7.44 -16.04
CA SER A 5 -36.11 -6.94 -14.68
C SER A 5 -35.04 -7.77 -13.95
N ILE A 6 -34.27 -7.13 -13.07
CA ILE A 6 -33.37 -7.84 -12.14
C ILE A 6 -34.08 -8.34 -10.87
N GLY A 7 -35.39 -8.09 -10.77
CA GLY A 7 -36.20 -8.36 -9.59
C GLY A 7 -36.22 -7.20 -8.59
N ASN A 8 -36.91 -7.42 -7.46
CA ASN A 8 -37.07 -6.46 -6.36
C ASN A 8 -36.80 -7.11 -4.99
N GLY A 9 -36.03 -8.20 -4.99
CA GLY A 9 -35.63 -8.95 -3.79
C GLY A 9 -34.27 -8.50 -3.24
N TYR A 10 -33.56 -9.44 -2.63
CA TYR A 10 -32.23 -9.18 -2.04
C TYR A 10 -31.10 -8.97 -3.07
N PHE A 11 -31.30 -9.42 -4.32
CA PHE A 11 -30.31 -9.23 -5.38
C PHE A 11 -30.28 -7.77 -5.84
N ASP A 12 -29.08 -7.22 -6.00
CA ASP A 12 -28.85 -5.88 -6.54
C ASP A 12 -27.74 -5.91 -7.60
N MET A 13 -27.81 -4.97 -8.54
CA MET A 13 -26.81 -4.79 -9.58
C MET A 13 -26.47 -3.30 -9.71
N SER A 14 -25.22 -2.97 -9.36
CA SER A 14 -24.66 -1.63 -9.56
C SER A 14 -23.79 -1.58 -10.81
N VAL A 15 -23.94 -0.51 -11.60
CA VAL A 15 -23.20 -0.29 -12.85
C VAL A 15 -22.34 0.96 -12.73
N TYR A 16 -21.03 0.79 -12.90
CA TYR A 16 -20.03 1.85 -12.84
C TYR A 16 -19.50 2.14 -14.25
N PRO A 17 -19.84 3.30 -14.86
CA PRO A 17 -19.19 3.75 -16.08
C PRO A 17 -17.69 3.96 -15.82
N SER A 18 -16.84 3.60 -16.77
CA SER A 18 -15.38 3.72 -16.59
C SER A 18 -14.87 5.16 -16.69
N SER A 19 -15.68 6.10 -17.21
CA SER A 19 -15.35 7.53 -17.28
C SER A 19 -16.59 8.39 -17.47
N THR A 20 -16.47 9.70 -17.24
CA THR A 20 -17.56 10.66 -17.49
C THR A 20 -17.98 10.72 -18.98
N PRO A 21 -17.05 10.73 -19.97
CA PRO A 21 -17.43 10.64 -21.38
C PRO A 21 -18.20 9.35 -21.73
N ILE A 22 -17.83 8.21 -21.16
CA ILE A 22 -18.57 6.96 -21.35
C ILE A 22 -19.95 7.04 -20.71
N SER A 23 -20.04 7.59 -19.49
CA SER A 23 -21.33 7.85 -18.82
C SER A 23 -22.25 8.74 -19.68
N LEU A 24 -21.70 9.78 -20.31
CA LEU A 24 -22.45 10.64 -21.23
C LEU A 24 -22.89 9.88 -22.50
N ALA A 25 -22.01 9.06 -23.09
CA ALA A 25 -22.33 8.29 -24.28
C ALA A 25 -23.47 7.29 -24.04
N ILE A 26 -23.41 6.51 -22.95
CA ILE A 26 -24.47 5.55 -22.60
C ILE A 26 -25.78 6.25 -22.19
N THR A 27 -25.70 7.51 -21.76
CA THR A 27 -26.89 8.31 -21.48
C THR A 27 -27.53 8.79 -22.79
N LYS A 28 -26.73 9.33 -23.72
CA LYS A 28 -27.20 9.82 -25.02
C LYS A 28 -27.83 8.72 -25.88
N ASN A 29 -27.28 7.50 -25.83
CA ASN A 29 -27.80 6.37 -26.63
C ASN A 29 -28.86 5.52 -25.91
N GLY A 30 -29.31 5.92 -24.71
CA GLY A 30 -30.40 5.26 -23.99
C GLY A 30 -30.03 3.96 -23.25
N ILE A 31 -28.77 3.51 -23.28
CA ILE A 31 -28.32 2.33 -22.52
C ILE A 31 -28.49 2.55 -21.01
N ALA A 32 -28.16 3.75 -20.51
CA ALA A 32 -28.34 4.07 -19.10
C ALA A 32 -29.80 3.97 -18.68
N ALA A 33 -30.73 4.48 -19.51
CA ALA A 33 -32.17 4.35 -19.27
C ALA A 33 -32.60 2.88 -19.27
N THR A 34 -32.15 2.11 -20.26
CA THR A 34 -32.44 0.66 -20.36
C THR A 34 -31.99 -0.11 -19.12
N LEU A 35 -30.82 0.21 -18.57
CA LEU A 35 -30.31 -0.42 -17.34
C LEU A 35 -31.13 -0.02 -16.11
N MET A 36 -31.47 1.26 -15.97
CA MET A 36 -32.29 1.75 -14.85
C MET A 36 -33.71 1.18 -14.89
N GLU A 37 -34.33 1.09 -16.07
CA GLU A 37 -35.65 0.47 -16.27
C GLU A 37 -35.65 -1.01 -15.86
N ALA A 38 -34.54 -1.72 -16.07
CA ALA A 38 -34.36 -3.10 -15.62
C ALA A 38 -34.14 -3.22 -14.09
N GLY A 39 -33.95 -2.11 -13.37
CA GLY A 39 -33.72 -2.05 -11.93
C GLY A 39 -32.25 -1.91 -11.51
N CYS A 40 -31.32 -1.71 -12.43
CA CYS A 40 -29.90 -1.50 -12.08
C CYS A 40 -29.67 -0.11 -11.48
N VAL A 41 -28.72 -0.02 -10.55
CA VAL A 41 -28.30 1.25 -9.95
C VAL A 41 -27.10 1.81 -10.72
N MET A 42 -27.31 2.94 -11.41
CA MET A 42 -26.22 3.67 -12.07
C MET A 42 -25.37 4.42 -11.03
N LYS A 43 -24.06 4.22 -11.07
CA LYS A 43 -23.10 4.84 -10.15
C LYS A 43 -22.21 5.86 -10.89
N PRO A 44 -21.61 6.83 -10.17
CA PRO A 44 -20.63 7.73 -10.77
C PRO A 44 -19.41 6.98 -11.31
N ALA A 45 -18.70 7.60 -12.27
CA ALA A 45 -17.46 7.05 -12.79
C ALA A 45 -16.35 7.10 -11.71
N PHE A 46 -16.16 5.97 -11.03
CA PHE A 46 -15.27 5.81 -9.89
C PHE A 46 -14.84 4.35 -9.76
N CYS A 47 -13.68 4.09 -9.18
CA CYS A 47 -13.19 2.74 -8.93
C CYS A 47 -14.15 1.91 -8.05
N GLY A 48 -14.80 2.56 -7.09
CA GLY A 48 -15.85 1.98 -6.25
C GLY A 48 -15.48 0.62 -5.63
N PRO A 49 -16.33 -0.41 -5.79
CA PRO A 49 -16.16 -1.70 -5.14
C PRO A 49 -14.87 -2.44 -5.54
N CYS A 50 -14.22 -2.08 -6.65
CA CYS A 50 -12.96 -2.70 -7.11
C CYS A 50 -11.82 -2.64 -6.06
N PHE A 51 -11.86 -1.67 -5.15
CA PHE A 51 -10.90 -1.54 -4.05
C PHE A 51 -11.57 -1.46 -2.67
N GLY A 52 -12.83 -1.90 -2.58
CA GLY A 52 -13.58 -2.00 -1.34
C GLY A 52 -14.21 -0.69 -0.85
N ALA A 53 -14.50 0.26 -1.76
CA ALA A 53 -15.20 1.49 -1.42
C ALA A 53 -16.57 1.56 -2.10
N GLY A 54 -17.64 1.55 -1.31
CA GLY A 54 -19.00 1.45 -1.85
C GLY A 54 -19.34 0.02 -2.30
N ASP A 55 -20.63 -0.32 -2.22
CA ASP A 55 -21.18 -1.64 -2.54
C ASP A 55 -20.37 -2.82 -1.95
N THR A 56 -19.94 -2.69 -0.69
CA THR A 56 -19.40 -3.82 0.09
C THR A 56 -20.50 -4.87 0.26
N PRO A 57 -20.26 -6.16 -0.03
CA PRO A 57 -21.31 -7.15 0.03
C PRO A 57 -21.81 -7.34 1.48
N ALA A 58 -23.06 -7.76 1.61
CA ALA A 58 -23.64 -8.09 2.91
C ALA A 58 -22.95 -9.30 3.54
N ASN A 59 -23.08 -9.46 4.86
CA ASN A 59 -22.48 -10.60 5.57
C ASN A 59 -22.99 -11.94 5.02
N ASN A 60 -22.09 -12.91 4.86
CA ASN A 60 -22.36 -14.24 4.28
C ASN A 60 -22.93 -14.19 2.85
N THR A 61 -22.56 -13.20 2.05
CA THR A 61 -22.99 -13.10 0.64
C THR A 61 -21.83 -13.18 -0.35
N LEU A 62 -22.17 -13.54 -1.59
CA LEU A 62 -21.28 -13.59 -2.74
C LEU A 62 -21.56 -12.41 -3.68
N SER A 63 -20.52 -11.72 -4.11
CA SER A 63 -20.61 -10.67 -5.15
C SER A 63 -19.79 -11.08 -6.37
N ILE A 64 -20.43 -11.13 -7.54
CA ILE A 64 -19.74 -11.30 -8.83
C ILE A 64 -19.38 -9.94 -9.40
N ARG A 65 -18.13 -9.77 -9.89
CA ARG A 65 -17.63 -8.46 -10.32
C ARG A 65 -16.83 -8.55 -11.61
N HIS A 66 -17.09 -7.62 -12.51
CA HIS A 66 -16.21 -7.36 -13.66
C HIS A 66 -15.02 -6.49 -13.22
N ALA A 67 -14.15 -7.09 -12.42
CA ALA A 67 -12.95 -6.49 -11.88
C ALA A 67 -11.75 -7.43 -12.09
N THR A 68 -10.56 -6.98 -11.70
CA THR A 68 -9.31 -7.74 -11.94
C THR A 68 -8.75 -8.43 -10.70
N ARG A 69 -9.32 -8.21 -9.51
CA ARG A 69 -8.76 -8.68 -8.23
C ARG A 69 -9.84 -9.02 -7.21
N ASN A 70 -9.65 -10.11 -6.48
CA ASN A 70 -10.53 -10.60 -5.40
C ASN A 70 -9.74 -11.15 -4.19
N PHE A 71 -8.61 -10.52 -3.85
CA PHE A 71 -7.87 -10.86 -2.62
C PHE A 71 -8.77 -10.77 -1.39
N ALA A 72 -8.51 -11.59 -0.37
CA ALA A 72 -9.29 -11.63 0.86
C ALA A 72 -9.44 -10.22 1.46
N ASN A 73 -10.68 -9.86 1.85
CA ASN A 73 -11.04 -8.58 2.47
C ASN A 73 -10.85 -7.34 1.58
N ARG A 74 -10.50 -7.50 0.29
CA ARG A 74 -10.38 -6.39 -0.66
C ARG A 74 -11.73 -5.77 -0.99
N GLU A 75 -12.78 -6.57 -0.92
CA GLU A 75 -14.18 -6.16 -1.13
C GLU A 75 -14.72 -5.26 -0.02
N GLY A 76 -13.98 -5.13 1.09
CA GLY A 76 -14.29 -4.25 2.21
C GLY A 76 -14.88 -4.95 3.43
N SER A 77 -14.96 -6.28 3.44
CA SER A 77 -15.42 -7.02 4.62
C SER A 77 -14.46 -6.84 5.81
N LYS A 78 -15.00 -6.98 7.04
CA LYS A 78 -14.29 -6.82 8.30
C LYS A 78 -14.44 -8.09 9.15
N PRO A 79 -13.65 -9.16 8.91
CA PRO A 79 -13.78 -10.43 9.63
C PRO A 79 -13.65 -10.28 11.15
N ALA A 80 -12.78 -9.38 11.62
CA ALA A 80 -12.61 -9.07 13.04
C ALA A 80 -13.89 -8.50 13.70
N SER A 81 -14.83 -7.97 12.91
CA SER A 81 -16.14 -7.49 13.35
C SER A 81 -17.27 -8.46 13.01
N GLY A 82 -16.95 -9.71 12.65
CA GLY A 82 -17.93 -10.75 12.30
C GLY A 82 -18.58 -10.58 10.92
N GLN A 83 -18.05 -9.69 10.06
CA GLN A 83 -18.51 -9.53 8.68
C GLN A 83 -17.58 -10.27 7.72
N ILE A 84 -18.11 -11.26 7.01
CA ILE A 84 -17.43 -11.97 5.93
C ILE A 84 -18.23 -11.88 4.64
N ALA A 85 -17.53 -11.70 3.52
CA ALA A 85 -18.11 -11.71 2.19
C ALA A 85 -17.12 -12.34 1.20
N ALA A 86 -17.63 -12.81 0.07
CA ALA A 86 -16.79 -13.36 -1.01
C ALA A 86 -16.99 -12.58 -2.30
N VAL A 87 -15.93 -12.49 -3.11
CA VAL A 87 -15.98 -11.95 -4.46
C VAL A 87 -15.46 -12.96 -5.47
N ALA A 88 -16.24 -13.17 -6.53
CA ALA A 88 -15.80 -13.88 -7.72
C ALA A 88 -15.65 -12.91 -8.90
N LEU A 89 -14.60 -13.10 -9.69
CA LEU A 89 -14.38 -12.32 -10.90
C LEU A 89 -15.18 -12.96 -12.05
N MET A 90 -15.89 -12.14 -12.82
CA MET A 90 -16.77 -12.62 -13.89
C MET A 90 -16.84 -11.63 -15.05
N ASP A 91 -17.09 -12.11 -16.26
CA ASP A 91 -17.31 -11.25 -17.43
C ASP A 91 -18.65 -10.51 -17.34
N ALA A 92 -18.75 -9.37 -18.03
CA ALA A 92 -19.93 -8.52 -17.96
C ALA A 92 -21.21 -9.16 -18.51
N ARG A 93 -21.11 -10.09 -19.49
CA ARG A 93 -22.29 -10.73 -20.09
C ARG A 93 -22.89 -11.75 -19.15
N SER A 94 -22.05 -12.56 -18.50
CA SER A 94 -22.53 -13.53 -17.51
C SER A 94 -23.07 -12.84 -16.24
N ILE A 95 -22.51 -11.69 -15.84
CA ILE A 95 -23.11 -10.85 -14.79
C ILE A 95 -24.52 -10.39 -15.20
N ALA A 96 -24.70 -9.90 -16.43
CA ALA A 96 -26.01 -9.50 -16.93
C ALA A 96 -27.00 -10.68 -17.03
N ALA A 97 -26.50 -11.87 -17.38
CA ALA A 97 -27.29 -13.10 -17.41
C ALA A 97 -27.77 -13.51 -16.01
N THR A 98 -26.86 -13.52 -15.02
CA THR A 98 -27.20 -13.73 -13.61
C THR A 98 -28.20 -12.71 -13.10
N ALA A 99 -28.03 -11.43 -13.45
CA ALA A 99 -28.97 -10.39 -13.06
C ALA A 99 -30.36 -10.62 -13.64
N ARG A 100 -30.46 -11.01 -14.92
CA ARG A 100 -31.73 -11.40 -15.56
C ARG A 100 -32.37 -12.63 -14.90
N ASN A 101 -31.56 -13.52 -14.32
CA ASN A 101 -32.00 -14.74 -13.65
C ASN A 101 -32.16 -14.58 -12.12
N GLY A 102 -32.48 -13.37 -11.65
CA GLY A 102 -32.78 -13.10 -10.24
C GLY A 102 -31.62 -13.36 -9.28
N GLY A 103 -30.37 -13.29 -9.76
CA GLY A 103 -29.17 -13.49 -8.95
C GLY A 103 -28.62 -14.92 -8.91
N ILE A 104 -29.23 -15.87 -9.63
CA ILE A 104 -28.70 -17.21 -9.79
C ILE A 104 -27.50 -17.17 -10.76
N LEU A 105 -26.36 -17.75 -10.37
CA LEU A 105 -25.16 -17.82 -11.22
C LEU A 105 -25.51 -18.50 -12.55
N THR A 106 -25.36 -17.77 -13.66
CA THR A 106 -25.83 -18.15 -14.99
C THR A 106 -24.79 -17.71 -16.02
N ALA A 107 -24.37 -18.62 -16.89
CA ALA A 107 -23.43 -18.27 -17.94
C ALA A 107 -24.12 -17.45 -19.03
N ALA A 108 -23.39 -16.55 -19.69
CA ALA A 108 -23.90 -15.82 -20.84
C ALA A 108 -24.37 -16.75 -21.99
N THR A 109 -23.80 -17.95 -22.07
CA THR A 109 -24.15 -18.98 -23.07
C THR A 109 -25.48 -19.69 -22.79
N ASP A 110 -26.02 -19.55 -21.58
CA ASP A 110 -27.27 -20.21 -21.17
C ASP A 110 -28.50 -19.32 -21.41
N ILE A 111 -28.30 -18.12 -21.96
CA ILE A 111 -29.36 -17.14 -22.21
C ILE A 111 -29.27 -16.66 -23.66
N ASP A 112 -30.39 -16.75 -24.37
CA ASP A 112 -30.54 -16.11 -25.66
C ASP A 112 -30.72 -14.59 -25.51
N TYR A 113 -29.94 -13.85 -26.30
CA TYR A 113 -30.05 -12.41 -26.46
C TYR A 113 -29.71 -12.01 -27.90
N GLU A 114 -30.32 -10.91 -28.36
CA GLU A 114 -29.94 -10.30 -29.63
C GLU A 114 -28.57 -9.64 -29.46
N GLU A 115 -27.59 -10.06 -30.26
CA GLU A 115 -26.30 -9.40 -30.29
C GLU A 115 -26.44 -8.00 -30.89
N PRO A 116 -25.84 -6.97 -30.26
CA PRO A 116 -25.88 -5.63 -30.82
C PRO A 116 -25.12 -5.57 -32.13
N THR A 117 -25.63 -4.76 -33.05
CA THR A 117 -24.95 -4.46 -34.31
C THR A 117 -23.64 -3.71 -34.07
N ALA A 118 -22.73 -3.74 -35.05
CA ALA A 118 -21.49 -2.96 -35.00
C ALA A 118 -21.74 -1.45 -34.84
N GLU A 119 -22.82 -0.95 -35.45
CA GLU A 119 -23.25 0.44 -35.32
C GLU A 119 -23.69 0.77 -33.89
N GLU A 120 -24.50 -0.09 -33.25
CA GLU A 120 -24.91 0.08 -31.85
C GLU A 120 -23.74 -0.01 -30.87
N MET A 121 -22.67 -0.74 -31.23
CA MET A 121 -21.43 -0.81 -30.45
C MET A 121 -20.44 0.33 -30.73
N THR A 122 -20.72 1.19 -31.70
CA THR A 122 -19.79 2.26 -32.07
C THR A 122 -19.75 3.33 -30.99
N TYR A 123 -18.56 3.52 -30.40
CA TYR A 123 -18.32 4.55 -29.39
C TYR A 123 -17.61 5.77 -30.00
N HIS A 124 -18.14 6.96 -29.71
CA HIS A 124 -17.52 8.24 -30.04
C HIS A 124 -17.14 8.99 -28.75
N PHE A 125 -15.86 9.28 -28.58
CA PHE A 125 -15.34 10.02 -27.42
C PHE A 125 -15.71 11.51 -27.52
N ASP A 126 -16.35 12.04 -26.46
CA ASP A 126 -16.67 13.47 -26.32
C ASP A 126 -15.72 14.12 -25.30
N GLY A 127 -14.65 14.74 -25.81
CA GLY A 127 -13.61 15.39 -25.00
C GLY A 127 -14.06 16.67 -24.30
N SER A 128 -15.17 17.28 -24.74
CA SER A 128 -15.66 18.56 -24.20
C SER A 128 -16.03 18.48 -22.72
N VAL A 129 -16.30 17.27 -22.22
CA VAL A 129 -16.52 16.99 -20.79
C VAL A 129 -15.29 17.35 -19.96
N TYR A 130 -14.10 16.97 -20.42
CA TYR A 130 -12.86 17.27 -19.70
C TYR A 130 -12.38 18.69 -19.93
N GLU A 131 -12.58 19.26 -21.12
CA GLU A 131 -12.28 20.68 -21.40
C GLU A 131 -12.99 21.63 -20.40
N LYS A 132 -14.20 21.27 -19.96
CA LYS A 132 -15.00 22.07 -19.02
C LYS A 132 -14.72 21.80 -17.55
N ARG A 133 -14.03 20.69 -17.22
CA ARG A 133 -13.91 20.21 -15.83
C ARG A 133 -12.47 20.05 -15.34
N CYS A 134 -11.55 19.72 -16.23
CA CYS A 134 -10.14 19.49 -15.93
C CYS A 134 -9.34 20.76 -16.22
N TYR A 135 -8.57 21.23 -15.24
CA TYR A 135 -7.63 22.32 -15.44
C TYR A 135 -6.35 21.80 -16.13
N GLU A 136 -6.01 22.37 -17.28
CA GLU A 136 -4.80 22.02 -18.05
C GLU A 136 -3.68 23.02 -17.78
N GLY A 137 -2.94 22.77 -16.69
CA GLY A 137 -1.83 23.61 -16.23
C GLY A 137 -0.46 23.22 -16.77
N PHE A 138 -0.35 22.19 -17.63
CA PHE A 138 0.94 21.72 -18.13
C PHE A 138 1.69 22.85 -18.88
N GLY A 139 2.92 23.14 -18.43
CA GLY A 139 3.73 24.24 -18.96
C GLY A 139 3.24 25.66 -18.61
N LYS A 140 2.19 25.79 -17.79
CA LYS A 140 1.55 27.05 -17.40
C LYS A 140 1.37 27.13 -15.88
N ALA A 141 2.45 26.86 -15.15
CA ALA A 141 2.43 26.93 -13.70
C ALA A 141 2.04 28.35 -13.24
N ASP A 142 1.22 28.42 -12.20
CA ASP A 142 0.94 29.65 -11.47
C ASP A 142 1.67 29.58 -10.11
N PRO A 143 2.86 30.19 -9.97
CA PRO A 143 3.62 30.15 -8.73
C PRO A 143 2.94 30.92 -7.58
N ALA A 144 1.95 31.78 -7.87
CA ALA A 144 1.22 32.53 -6.87
C ALA A 144 0.01 31.76 -6.31
N ALA A 145 -0.31 30.59 -6.87
CA ALA A 145 -1.41 29.76 -6.40
C ALA A 145 -1.14 29.24 -4.98
N GLU A 146 -1.98 29.65 -4.03
CA GLU A 146 -1.86 29.22 -2.63
C GLU A 146 -2.36 27.79 -2.43
N LEU A 147 -1.60 27.00 -1.67
CA LEU A 147 -2.01 25.68 -1.21
C LEU A 147 -3.12 25.81 -0.16
N ARG A 148 -4.25 25.12 -0.38
CA ARG A 148 -5.39 25.10 0.56
C ARG A 148 -5.33 23.86 1.43
N TYR A 149 -5.13 24.05 2.72
CA TYR A 149 -5.05 22.97 3.70
C TYR A 149 -6.39 22.79 4.42
N GLY A 150 -6.85 21.55 4.50
CA GLY A 150 -7.91 21.13 5.41
C GLY A 150 -7.34 20.48 6.67
N PRO A 151 -8.17 20.17 7.68
CA PRO A 151 -7.72 19.51 8.90
C PRO A 151 -6.96 18.19 8.66
N ASN A 152 -7.27 17.50 7.55
CA ASN A 152 -6.68 16.24 7.14
C ASN A 152 -5.65 16.35 6.00
N ILE A 153 -5.13 17.55 5.73
CA ILE A 153 -3.97 17.76 4.86
C ILE A 153 -2.82 18.17 5.77
N LYS A 154 -1.81 17.32 5.90
CA LYS A 154 -0.66 17.53 6.80
C LYS A 154 0.64 17.39 6.03
N ASP A 155 1.63 18.17 6.45
CA ASP A 155 2.98 18.04 5.93
C ASP A 155 3.58 16.69 6.31
N TRP A 156 4.55 16.25 5.50
CA TRP A 156 5.37 15.11 5.83
C TRP A 156 6.28 15.43 7.03
N PRO A 157 6.45 14.51 7.99
CA PRO A 157 7.43 14.69 9.05
C PRO A 157 8.84 14.72 8.44
N LYS A 158 9.76 15.42 9.11
CA LYS A 158 11.17 15.40 8.74
C LYS A 158 11.71 13.99 8.95
N MET A 159 12.43 13.48 7.95
CA MET A 159 13.08 12.17 8.02
C MET A 159 14.56 12.37 8.33
N PRO A 160 15.11 11.73 9.37
CA PRO A 160 16.53 11.83 9.69
C PRO A 160 17.38 11.09 8.64
N LYS A 161 18.63 11.55 8.48
CA LYS A 161 19.65 10.85 7.70
C LYS A 161 20.09 9.59 8.42
N LEU A 162 20.58 8.60 7.66
CA LEU A 162 21.20 7.41 8.23
C LEU A 162 22.54 7.79 8.90
N GLN A 163 22.71 7.48 10.18
CA GLN A 163 24.00 7.56 10.87
C GLN A 163 24.95 6.43 10.43
N ASP A 164 26.19 6.40 10.94
CA ASP A 164 27.20 5.42 10.53
C ASP A 164 26.73 3.96 10.70
N ASP A 165 26.09 3.69 11.84
CA ASP A 165 25.57 2.38 12.23
C ASP A 165 24.03 2.38 12.27
N LEU A 166 23.43 1.18 12.28
CA LEU A 166 21.99 1.00 12.41
C LEU A 166 21.65 -0.02 13.50
N LEU A 167 20.80 0.38 14.44
CA LEU A 167 20.12 -0.51 15.38
C LEU A 167 18.63 -0.51 15.05
N VAL A 168 18.08 -1.69 14.78
CA VAL A 168 16.63 -1.82 14.63
C VAL A 168 16.00 -2.76 15.63
N LYS A 169 14.78 -2.44 16.06
CA LYS A 169 13.92 -3.31 16.88
C LYS A 169 12.85 -3.98 16.02
N LEU A 170 12.72 -5.31 16.11
CA LEU A 170 11.69 -6.07 15.40
C LEU A 170 10.31 -5.77 16.00
N CYS A 171 9.51 -4.96 15.31
CA CYS A 171 8.18 -4.54 15.76
C CYS A 171 7.06 -5.45 15.21
N ALA A 172 7.36 -6.20 14.14
CA ALA A 172 6.52 -7.24 13.57
C ALA A 172 7.40 -8.34 12.95
N VAL A 173 7.04 -9.60 13.16
CA VAL A 173 7.68 -10.78 12.56
C VAL A 173 6.59 -11.63 11.92
N ILE A 174 6.67 -11.85 10.61
CA ILE A 174 5.60 -12.47 9.81
C ILE A 174 6.16 -13.63 8.98
N HIS A 175 5.80 -14.85 9.34
CA HIS A 175 6.31 -16.07 8.66
C HIS A 175 5.41 -16.58 7.52
N ASP A 176 4.33 -15.86 7.19
CA ASP A 176 3.47 -16.26 6.08
C ASP A 176 4.25 -16.27 4.76
N PRO A 177 3.96 -17.21 3.83
CA PRO A 177 4.70 -17.33 2.57
C PRO A 177 4.73 -16.05 1.73
N VAL A 178 3.68 -15.24 1.81
CA VAL A 178 3.56 -13.94 1.13
C VAL A 178 2.81 -12.96 2.04
N THR A 179 3.30 -11.73 2.13
CA THR A 179 2.57 -10.62 2.77
C THR A 179 2.21 -9.58 1.72
N THR A 180 0.92 -9.31 1.56
CA THR A 180 0.42 -8.36 0.57
C THR A 180 0.53 -6.92 1.06
N THR A 181 0.58 -5.98 0.12
CA THR A 181 0.54 -4.54 0.42
C THR A 181 -0.78 -4.08 1.05
N ASP A 182 -1.89 -4.81 0.84
CA ASP A 182 -3.18 -4.54 1.50
C ASP A 182 -3.15 -4.97 2.98
N GLU A 183 -2.30 -5.94 3.37
CA GLU A 183 -2.03 -6.29 4.78
C GLU A 183 -1.07 -5.31 5.46
N LEU A 184 -0.08 -4.80 4.72
CA LEU A 184 0.86 -3.78 5.24
C LEU A 184 0.18 -2.43 5.47
N ILE A 185 -0.68 -2.01 4.54
CA ILE A 185 -1.53 -0.83 4.70
C ILE A 185 -2.89 -1.08 4.06
N PRO A 186 -3.97 -1.15 4.86
CA PRO A 186 -5.30 -1.33 4.31
C PRO A 186 -5.68 -0.20 3.35
N SER A 187 -6.61 -0.49 2.43
CA SER A 187 -7.30 0.53 1.63
C SER A 187 -8.64 0.91 2.27
N GLY A 188 -9.70 1.05 1.47
CA GLY A 188 -11.04 1.38 1.94
C GLY A 188 -11.03 2.68 2.74
N GLU A 189 -11.45 2.59 4.01
CA GLU A 189 -11.59 3.71 4.94
C GLU A 189 -10.30 4.53 5.15
N THR A 190 -9.12 3.91 5.04
CA THR A 190 -7.82 4.59 5.19
C THR A 190 -7.57 5.61 4.07
N SER A 191 -8.25 5.45 2.93
CA SER A 191 -8.06 6.30 1.75
C SER A 191 -8.39 7.77 2.05
N SER A 192 -9.23 8.02 3.04
CA SER A 192 -9.54 9.37 3.53
C SER A 192 -8.33 10.09 4.09
N TYR A 193 -7.30 9.36 4.57
CA TYR A 193 -6.08 9.89 5.18
C TYR A 193 -4.90 10.03 4.21
N ARG A 194 -5.10 9.86 2.90
CA ARG A 194 -4.00 9.88 1.90
C ARG A 194 -3.19 11.18 1.87
N SER A 195 -3.77 12.30 2.31
CA SER A 195 -3.09 13.60 2.46
C SER A 195 -2.62 13.89 3.88
N ASN A 196 -2.77 12.95 4.81
CA ASN A 196 -2.33 13.04 6.20
C ASN A 196 -1.39 11.86 6.52
N PRO A 197 -0.07 11.99 6.29
CA PRO A 197 0.86 10.89 6.46
C PRO A 197 0.87 10.32 7.89
N ILE A 198 0.72 11.17 8.90
CA ILE A 198 0.65 10.75 10.32
C ILE A 198 -0.64 9.95 10.55
N GLY A 199 -1.79 10.51 10.18
CA GLY A 199 -3.09 9.85 10.34
C GLY A 199 -3.20 8.53 9.57
N LEU A 200 -2.64 8.46 8.36
CA LEU A 200 -2.61 7.23 7.57
C LEU A 200 -1.70 6.17 8.22
N SER A 201 -0.60 6.59 8.83
CA SER A 201 0.36 5.67 9.44
C SER A 201 -0.22 4.88 10.61
N GLU A 202 -1.26 5.40 11.29
CA GLU A 202 -2.00 4.69 12.34
C GLU A 202 -2.68 3.40 11.86
N PHE A 203 -2.79 3.19 10.55
CA PHE A 203 -3.36 1.97 9.97
C PHE A 203 -2.32 0.95 9.52
N ALA A 204 -1.02 1.25 9.65
CA ALA A 204 0.05 0.35 9.24
C ALA A 204 -0.04 -0.98 9.99
N LEU A 205 -0.07 -2.09 9.25
CA LEU A 205 -0.26 -3.46 9.75
C LEU A 205 -1.50 -3.67 10.65
N SER A 206 -2.45 -2.73 10.71
CA SER A 206 -3.59 -2.78 11.65
C SER A 206 -4.47 -4.03 11.54
N ARG A 207 -4.52 -4.67 10.36
CA ARG A 207 -5.27 -5.91 10.13
C ARG A 207 -4.46 -7.18 10.40
N ARG A 208 -3.14 -7.06 10.56
CA ARG A 208 -2.21 -8.18 10.64
C ARG A 208 -1.44 -8.25 11.95
N VAL A 209 -0.89 -7.13 12.40
CA VAL A 209 -0.15 -6.97 13.66
C VAL A 209 -0.61 -5.65 14.31
N PRO A 210 -1.79 -5.62 14.97
CA PRO A 210 -2.37 -4.40 15.52
C PRO A 210 -1.45 -3.62 16.48
N GLU A 211 -0.54 -4.31 17.17
CA GLU A 211 0.41 -3.74 18.11
C GLU A 211 1.60 -3.03 17.42
N TYR A 212 1.78 -3.24 16.11
CA TYR A 212 2.93 -2.69 15.35
C TYR A 212 3.05 -1.18 15.53
N VAL A 213 1.94 -0.43 15.40
CA VAL A 213 1.94 1.03 15.50
C VAL A 213 2.46 1.50 16.86
N GLY A 214 2.01 0.88 17.95
CA GLY A 214 2.44 1.22 19.30
C GLY A 214 3.93 0.92 19.51
N ARG A 215 4.39 -0.25 19.07
CA ARG A 215 5.80 -0.66 19.16
C ARG A 215 6.71 0.26 18.35
N SER A 216 6.36 0.54 17.10
CA SER A 216 7.16 1.41 16.22
C SER A 216 7.26 2.84 16.76
N LYS A 217 6.15 3.40 17.29
CA LYS A 217 6.18 4.72 17.96
C LYS A 217 7.11 4.77 19.17
N ALA A 218 7.15 3.71 19.98
CA ALA A 218 8.08 3.63 21.10
C ALA A 218 9.53 3.65 20.61
N VAL A 219 9.83 2.97 19.50
CA VAL A 219 11.16 3.01 18.88
C VAL A 219 11.48 4.37 18.27
N ARG A 220 10.52 5.01 17.60
CA ARG A 220 10.68 6.38 17.08
C ARG A 220 11.00 7.37 18.19
N ALA A 221 10.35 7.25 19.36
CA ALA A 221 10.63 8.11 20.50
C ALA A 221 12.09 7.97 21.00
N MET A 222 12.70 6.79 20.90
CA MET A 222 14.11 6.59 21.22
C MET A 222 15.03 7.32 20.24
N GLU A 223 14.74 7.27 18.93
CA GLU A 223 15.51 8.00 17.92
C GLU A 223 15.35 9.51 18.08
N GLU A 224 14.12 9.99 18.30
CA GLU A 224 13.85 11.41 18.56
C GLU A 224 14.57 11.90 19.83
N ALA A 225 14.68 11.07 20.87
CA ALA A 225 15.47 11.38 22.07
C ALA A 225 16.97 11.48 21.74
N ARG A 226 17.50 10.52 20.98
CA ARG A 226 18.90 10.55 20.49
C ARG A 226 19.19 11.83 19.69
N GLU A 227 18.30 12.24 18.78
CA GLU A 227 18.45 13.48 18.00
C GLU A 227 18.46 14.75 18.86
N ARG A 228 17.82 14.72 20.04
CA ARG A 228 17.89 15.80 21.03
C ARG A 228 19.13 15.75 21.93
N GLY A 229 19.99 14.75 21.76
CA GLY A 229 21.15 14.50 22.63
C GLY A 229 20.80 13.83 23.96
N GLU A 230 19.59 13.29 24.09
CA GLU A 230 19.16 12.48 25.24
C GLU A 230 19.65 11.04 25.07
N VAL A 231 19.71 10.29 26.18
CA VAL A 231 20.15 8.89 26.19
C VAL A 231 18.93 7.96 26.34
N PRO A 232 18.42 7.35 25.26
CA PRO A 232 17.42 6.29 25.39
C PRO A 232 18.04 5.05 26.04
N GLU A 233 17.79 4.85 27.34
CA GLU A 233 18.42 3.79 28.16
C GLU A 233 18.33 2.40 27.53
N GLU A 234 17.16 2.04 26.97
CA GLU A 234 16.96 0.74 26.33
C GLU A 234 17.94 0.52 25.16
N ALA A 235 18.00 1.46 24.22
CA ALA A 235 18.91 1.36 23.07
C ALA A 235 20.38 1.48 23.49
N ALA A 236 20.68 2.34 24.47
CA ALA A 236 22.04 2.50 24.99
C ALA A 236 22.58 1.22 25.64
N ASN A 237 21.75 0.51 26.41
CA ASN A 237 22.11 -0.76 27.04
C ASN A 237 22.39 -1.85 25.99
N VAL A 238 21.52 -1.96 24.98
CA VAL A 238 21.70 -2.92 23.88
C VAL A 238 22.98 -2.60 23.10
N LEU A 239 23.21 -1.35 22.70
CA LEU A 239 24.43 -0.96 21.99
C LEU A 239 25.69 -1.17 22.84
N GLY A 240 25.63 -0.83 24.12
CA GLY A 240 26.75 -1.04 25.05
C GLY A 240 27.18 -2.51 25.12
N ALA A 241 26.23 -3.44 25.15
CA ALA A 241 26.52 -4.88 25.11
C ALA A 241 27.11 -5.36 23.77
N LEU A 242 26.83 -4.64 22.68
CA LEU A 242 27.30 -4.96 21.32
C LEU A 242 28.60 -4.24 20.93
N GLY A 243 29.07 -3.30 21.76
CA GLY A 243 30.21 -2.43 21.48
C GLY A 243 29.91 -1.28 20.52
N GLY A 244 28.63 -0.90 20.37
CA GLY A 244 28.18 0.19 19.50
C GLY A 244 28.21 1.57 20.18
N ASP A 245 28.17 2.61 19.36
CA ASP A 245 28.14 4.01 19.81
C ASP A 245 26.76 4.62 19.51
N LEU A 246 26.03 4.98 20.58
CA LEU A 246 24.70 5.58 20.48
C LEU A 246 24.69 6.84 19.60
N GLN A 247 25.73 7.67 19.63
CA GLN A 247 25.75 8.92 18.85
C GLN A 247 25.92 8.68 17.35
N LYS A 248 26.53 7.54 16.98
CA LYS A 248 26.79 7.12 15.60
C LYS A 248 25.76 6.14 15.07
N THR A 249 24.79 5.73 15.88
CA THR A 249 23.83 4.70 15.52
C THR A 249 22.45 5.29 15.31
N SER A 250 21.85 5.02 14.16
CA SER A 250 20.43 5.28 13.94
C SER A 250 19.59 4.24 14.67
N ILE A 251 18.51 4.66 15.33
CA ILE A 251 17.56 3.77 15.98
C ILE A 251 16.28 3.73 15.14
N GLY A 252 15.77 2.54 14.84
CA GLY A 252 14.52 2.43 14.08
C GLY A 252 13.76 1.14 14.29
N SER A 253 12.48 1.15 13.92
CA SER A 253 11.67 -0.07 13.87
C SER A 253 11.97 -0.86 12.60
N CYS A 254 11.74 -2.17 12.67
CA CYS A 254 11.91 -3.09 11.57
C CYS A 254 10.75 -4.09 11.53
N ILE A 255 10.39 -4.51 10.31
CA ILE A 255 9.56 -5.70 10.10
C ILE A 255 10.45 -6.83 9.58
N TYR A 256 10.20 -8.05 10.05
CA TYR A 256 10.58 -9.26 9.33
C TYR A 256 9.37 -9.83 8.59
N ALA A 257 9.53 -10.20 7.32
CA ALA A 257 8.54 -10.99 6.60
C ALA A 257 9.20 -11.90 5.56
N ASN A 258 8.72 -13.13 5.37
CA ASN A 258 9.30 -14.02 4.35
C ASN A 258 9.27 -13.41 2.95
N ARG A 259 8.11 -12.96 2.49
CA ARG A 259 7.95 -12.37 1.17
C ARG A 259 7.01 -11.15 1.12
N PRO A 260 7.42 -9.97 1.61
CA PRO A 260 6.56 -8.81 1.66
C PRO A 260 6.45 -8.09 0.32
N GLY A 261 5.30 -7.44 0.11
CA GLY A 261 5.11 -6.46 -0.95
C GLY A 261 4.39 -6.96 -2.21
N ASP A 262 3.58 -8.01 -2.08
CA ASP A 262 2.74 -8.46 -3.20
C ASP A 262 1.51 -7.55 -3.39
N GLY A 263 0.98 -7.48 -4.62
CA GLY A 263 -0.26 -6.78 -4.93
C GLY A 263 -0.09 -5.33 -5.42
N SER A 264 -0.66 -4.37 -4.68
CA SER A 264 -0.82 -2.98 -5.12
C SER A 264 0.48 -2.16 -5.13
N ALA A 265 0.53 -1.13 -5.97
CA ALA A 265 1.70 -0.27 -6.15
C ALA A 265 1.91 0.80 -5.07
N ARG A 266 1.17 0.73 -3.96
CA ARG A 266 1.05 1.83 -2.99
C ARG A 266 2.36 2.03 -2.24
N GLU A 267 2.99 3.18 -2.43
CA GLU A 267 4.18 3.58 -1.65
C GLU A 267 3.91 3.66 -0.15
N GLN A 268 2.65 3.83 0.24
CA GLN A 268 2.22 3.96 1.62
C GLN A 268 2.48 2.70 2.45
N ALA A 269 2.64 1.55 1.79
CA ALA A 269 3.10 0.34 2.46
C ALA A 269 4.48 0.56 3.10
N ALA A 270 5.35 1.38 2.50
CA ALA A 270 6.64 1.77 3.08
C ALA A 270 6.57 3.13 3.81
N SER A 271 5.89 4.13 3.24
CA SER A 271 5.86 5.48 3.83
C SER A 271 5.25 5.50 5.23
N CYS A 272 4.21 4.68 5.49
CA CYS A 272 3.59 4.61 6.81
C CYS A 272 4.54 3.99 7.84
N GLN A 273 5.33 2.99 7.44
CA GLN A 273 6.36 2.41 8.30
C GLN A 273 7.42 3.48 8.63
N LYS A 274 7.92 4.21 7.61
CA LYS A 274 8.90 5.28 7.82
C LYS A 274 8.38 6.39 8.75
N VAL A 275 7.14 6.86 8.57
CA VAL A 275 6.50 7.87 9.44
C VAL A 275 6.40 7.40 10.90
N LEU A 276 6.23 6.10 11.12
CA LEU A 276 6.24 5.49 12.45
C LEU A 276 7.65 5.22 13.00
N GLY A 277 8.72 5.60 12.29
CA GLY A 277 10.11 5.37 12.70
C GLY A 277 10.71 4.09 12.13
N GLY A 278 10.22 3.57 11.01
CA GLY A 278 10.81 2.43 10.30
C GLY A 278 12.12 2.80 9.60
N PHE A 279 13.17 2.00 9.79
CA PHE A 279 14.49 2.23 9.17
C PHE A 279 14.96 1.06 8.32
N ALA A 280 14.41 -0.14 8.51
CA ALA A 280 14.73 -1.28 7.68
C ALA A 280 13.57 -2.26 7.63
N ASN A 281 13.58 -3.10 6.59
CA ASN A 281 12.80 -4.32 6.53
C ASN A 281 13.77 -5.48 6.27
N ILE A 282 13.56 -6.61 6.92
CA ILE A 282 14.30 -7.85 6.69
C ILE A 282 13.35 -8.85 6.04
N ALA A 283 13.79 -9.51 4.98
CA ALA A 283 13.00 -10.51 4.29
C ALA A 283 13.82 -11.71 3.81
N GLN A 284 13.15 -12.80 3.45
CA GLN A 284 13.80 -13.84 2.63
C GLN A 284 13.93 -13.33 1.19
N GLU A 285 12.85 -12.79 0.65
CA GLU A 285 12.77 -12.22 -0.70
C GLU A 285 11.74 -11.09 -0.72
N TYR A 286 11.88 -10.08 -1.58
CA TYR A 286 10.80 -9.11 -1.81
C TYR A 286 9.88 -9.60 -2.94
N ALA A 287 8.56 -9.66 -2.70
CA ALA A 287 7.60 -10.18 -3.68
C ALA A 287 7.62 -9.41 -5.02
N THR A 288 7.95 -8.11 -4.96
CA THR A 288 8.06 -7.26 -6.15
C THR A 288 9.23 -6.29 -6.03
N LYS A 289 9.88 -6.00 -7.17
CA LYS A 289 10.87 -4.91 -7.27
C LYS A 289 10.30 -3.57 -6.80
N ARG A 290 9.00 -3.35 -7.04
CA ARG A 290 8.30 -2.10 -6.72
C ARG A 290 8.25 -1.83 -5.21
N TYR A 291 7.87 -2.81 -4.40
CA TYR A 291 7.83 -2.61 -2.93
C TYR A 291 9.24 -2.40 -2.36
N ARG A 292 10.24 -3.14 -2.88
CA ARG A 292 11.65 -2.90 -2.54
C ARG A 292 12.07 -1.45 -2.86
N SER A 293 11.77 -0.95 -4.05
CA SER A 293 12.05 0.44 -4.43
C SER A 293 11.30 1.45 -3.56
N ASN A 294 10.07 1.15 -3.13
CA ASN A 294 9.35 2.01 -2.18
C ASN A 294 10.07 2.08 -0.83
N CYS A 295 10.58 0.97 -0.30
CA CYS A 295 11.40 0.98 0.93
C CYS A 295 12.60 1.92 0.77
N ILE A 296 13.33 1.79 -0.34
CA ILE A 296 14.49 2.65 -0.65
C ILE A 296 14.08 4.12 -0.73
N ASN A 297 13.05 4.45 -1.50
CA ASN A 297 12.58 5.83 -1.67
C ASN A 297 12.19 6.49 -0.35
N TRP A 298 11.73 5.71 0.63
CA TRP A 298 11.40 6.18 1.98
C TRP A 298 12.57 6.07 2.96
N GLY A 299 13.78 5.73 2.49
CA GLY A 299 14.99 5.61 3.31
C GLY A 299 14.88 4.51 4.35
N MET A 300 14.27 3.39 3.97
CA MET A 300 14.28 2.14 4.71
C MET A 300 15.16 1.14 3.99
N THR A 301 16.17 0.61 4.67
CA THR A 301 17.11 -0.36 4.09
C THR A 301 16.41 -1.70 3.86
N PRO A 302 16.29 -2.17 2.60
CA PRO A 302 15.56 -3.39 2.30
C PRO A 302 16.48 -4.61 2.37
N PHE A 303 16.77 -5.07 3.58
CA PHE A 303 17.62 -6.25 3.76
C PHE A 303 16.93 -7.53 3.30
N THR A 304 17.73 -8.46 2.76
CA THR A 304 17.36 -9.86 2.62
C THR A 304 18.33 -10.76 3.37
N LEU A 305 17.90 -11.96 3.71
CA LEU A 305 18.79 -13.00 4.24
C LEU A 305 19.48 -13.75 3.08
N PRO A 306 20.64 -14.37 3.32
CA PRO A 306 21.21 -15.35 2.40
C PRO A 306 20.20 -16.47 2.08
N GLU A 307 20.27 -17.00 0.87
CA GLU A 307 19.38 -18.09 0.45
C GLU A 307 19.49 -19.29 1.40
N GLY A 308 18.34 -19.74 1.92
CA GLY A 308 18.25 -20.86 2.85
C GLY A 308 18.61 -20.53 4.31
N ALA A 309 18.95 -19.28 4.63
CA ALA A 309 19.18 -18.88 6.02
C ALA A 309 17.85 -18.78 6.78
N GLU A 310 17.81 -19.37 7.97
CA GLU A 310 16.71 -19.19 8.91
C GLU A 310 16.83 -17.85 9.63
N PHE A 311 15.71 -17.35 10.16
CA PHE A 311 15.67 -16.12 10.93
C PHE A 311 15.02 -16.36 12.28
N ASP A 312 15.84 -16.41 13.31
CA ASP A 312 15.42 -16.71 14.68
C ASP A 312 14.95 -15.48 15.45
N GLY A 313 14.85 -14.32 14.80
CA GLY A 313 14.45 -13.07 15.44
C GLY A 313 12.95 -13.05 15.74
N GLU A 314 12.61 -12.69 16.99
CA GLU A 314 11.25 -12.55 17.47
C GLU A 314 10.87 -11.07 17.68
N VAL A 315 9.58 -10.82 17.86
CA VAL A 315 9.09 -9.46 18.15
C VAL A 315 9.71 -8.97 19.46
N GLY A 316 10.36 -7.80 19.41
CA GLY A 316 11.05 -7.19 20.54
C GLY A 316 12.56 -7.29 20.48
N ASP A 317 13.09 -8.21 19.67
CA ASP A 317 14.52 -8.39 19.47
C ASP A 317 15.15 -7.22 18.71
N TYR A 318 16.48 -7.14 18.83
CA TYR A 318 17.28 -6.11 18.18
C TYR A 318 18.21 -6.70 17.14
N VAL A 319 18.37 -5.98 16.03
CA VAL A 319 19.39 -6.26 15.01
C VAL A 319 20.28 -5.04 14.86
N TYR A 320 21.58 -5.23 15.07
CA TYR A 320 22.59 -4.19 14.95
C TYR A 320 23.48 -4.42 13.73
N VAL A 321 23.64 -3.39 12.90
CA VAL A 321 24.42 -3.41 11.65
C VAL A 321 25.48 -2.31 11.72
N PRO A 322 26.72 -2.63 12.14
CA PRO A 322 27.80 -1.66 12.18
C PRO A 322 28.29 -1.29 10.77
N GLY A 323 28.72 -0.04 10.61
CA GLY A 323 29.30 0.49 9.38
C GLY A 323 28.35 0.52 8.18
N LEU A 324 27.03 0.45 8.41
CA LEU A 324 26.04 0.34 7.37
C LEU A 324 26.13 1.50 6.36
N ARG A 325 26.24 2.74 6.85
CA ARG A 325 26.29 3.91 5.97
C ARG A 325 27.47 3.86 5.01
N ALA A 326 28.68 3.65 5.55
CA ALA A 326 29.90 3.59 4.76
C ALA A 326 29.87 2.43 3.76
N GLY A 327 29.36 1.26 4.18
CA GLY A 327 29.20 0.12 3.28
C GLY A 327 28.20 0.40 2.16
N ILE A 328 27.05 1.02 2.46
CA ILE A 328 26.10 1.44 1.43
C ILE A 328 26.78 2.41 0.46
N GLU A 329 27.47 3.45 0.93
CA GLU A 329 28.16 4.43 0.09
C GLU A 329 29.23 3.78 -0.81
N ALA A 330 29.93 2.76 -0.31
CA ALA A 330 30.93 1.98 -1.04
C ALA A 330 30.33 0.95 -2.02
N GLY A 331 29.01 0.73 -2.00
CA GLY A 331 28.35 -0.30 -2.82
C GLY A 331 28.53 -1.72 -2.29
N GLN A 332 28.80 -1.87 -1.00
CA GLN A 332 28.81 -3.16 -0.32
C GLN A 332 27.39 -3.77 -0.37
N GLU A 333 27.32 -5.06 -0.68
CA GLU A 333 26.04 -5.78 -0.82
C GLU A 333 25.76 -6.75 0.33
N GLU A 334 26.74 -7.00 1.19
CA GLU A 334 26.66 -7.95 2.31
C GLU A 334 27.18 -7.30 3.59
N PHE A 335 26.41 -7.40 4.66
CA PHE A 335 26.68 -6.73 5.94
C PHE A 335 26.64 -7.76 7.06
N ALA A 336 27.71 -7.80 7.86
CA ALA A 336 27.69 -8.50 9.13
C ALA A 336 26.77 -7.75 10.10
N ALA A 337 25.92 -8.49 10.80
CA ALA A 337 24.98 -7.93 11.76
C ALA A 337 24.85 -8.85 12.98
N LYS A 338 24.39 -8.29 14.09
CA LYS A 338 24.20 -9.00 15.35
C LYS A 338 22.73 -9.01 15.72
N LEU A 339 22.15 -10.19 15.86
CA LEU A 339 20.81 -10.39 16.41
C LEU A 339 20.92 -10.57 17.93
N VAL A 340 20.11 -9.83 18.68
CA VAL A 340 19.98 -9.95 20.13
C VAL A 340 18.62 -10.57 20.44
N HIS A 341 18.64 -11.81 20.90
CA HIS A 341 17.46 -12.58 21.28
C HIS A 341 17.61 -13.07 22.72
N GLU A 342 16.69 -12.69 23.61
CA GLU A 342 16.74 -13.03 25.04
C GLU A 342 18.10 -12.76 25.71
N GLY A 343 18.79 -11.68 25.31
CA GLY A 343 20.11 -11.30 25.82
C GLY A 343 21.28 -12.14 25.27
N LYS A 344 21.02 -13.11 24.39
CA LYS A 344 22.05 -13.81 23.62
C LYS A 344 22.31 -13.06 22.33
N VAL A 345 23.57 -13.01 21.92
CA VAL A 345 24.00 -12.38 20.67
C VAL A 345 24.37 -13.48 19.68
N SER A 346 23.74 -13.46 18.51
CA SER A 346 24.11 -14.30 17.36
C SER A 346 24.56 -13.43 16.19
N GLU A 347 25.59 -13.88 15.49
CA GLU A 347 26.07 -13.24 14.26
C GLU A 347 25.16 -13.70 13.10
N ILE A 348 24.66 -12.75 12.33
CA ILE A 348 23.85 -12.98 11.14
C ILE A 348 24.42 -12.18 9.96
N THR A 349 24.10 -12.63 8.74
CA THR A 349 24.45 -11.91 7.51
C THR A 349 23.19 -11.28 6.93
N LEU A 350 23.25 -10.00 6.60
CA LEU A 350 22.20 -9.27 5.89
C LEU A 350 22.69 -8.81 4.52
N LEU A 351 21.85 -8.96 3.51
CA LEU A 351 22.15 -8.59 2.13
C LEU A 351 21.38 -7.33 1.73
N CYS A 352 22.04 -6.40 1.06
CA CYS A 352 21.41 -5.24 0.40
C CYS A 352 21.92 -5.12 -1.04
N ARG A 353 21.63 -6.14 -1.84
CA ARG A 353 22.15 -6.31 -3.22
C ARG A 353 21.47 -5.38 -4.22
N GLY A 354 22.20 -5.00 -5.27
CA GLY A 354 21.65 -4.35 -6.46
C GLY A 354 21.13 -2.93 -6.22
N LEU A 355 21.79 -2.15 -5.36
CA LEU A 355 21.54 -0.71 -5.24
C LEU A 355 22.27 0.05 -6.35
N THR A 356 21.56 0.91 -7.05
CA THR A 356 22.16 1.92 -7.94
C THR A 356 22.82 3.04 -7.14
N GLU A 357 23.67 3.85 -7.79
CA GLU A 357 24.32 4.99 -7.12
C GLU A 357 23.31 5.97 -6.50
N ASN A 358 22.21 6.25 -7.21
CA ASN A 358 21.15 7.12 -6.69
C ASN A 358 20.44 6.47 -5.50
N GLU A 359 20.14 5.18 -5.56
CA GLU A 359 19.52 4.46 -4.44
C GLU A 359 20.41 4.45 -3.19
N ARG A 360 21.74 4.34 -3.36
CA ARG A 360 22.70 4.50 -2.24
C ARG A 360 22.59 5.87 -1.58
N LYS A 361 22.60 6.95 -2.39
CA LYS A 361 22.45 8.32 -1.89
C LYS A 361 21.09 8.55 -1.24
N ILE A 362 20.02 7.99 -1.80
CA ILE A 362 18.67 8.07 -1.23
C ILE A 362 18.62 7.46 0.17
N LEU A 363 19.22 6.28 0.37
CA LEU A 363 19.26 5.63 1.68
C LEU A 363 20.08 6.43 2.69
N THR A 364 21.26 6.94 2.30
CA THR A 364 22.16 7.65 3.22
C THR A 364 21.65 9.05 3.58
N GLU A 365 20.91 9.68 2.67
CA GLU A 365 20.17 10.93 2.92
C GLU A 365 18.86 10.71 3.69
N GLY A 366 18.44 9.46 3.90
CA GLY A 366 17.30 9.10 4.75
C GLY A 366 15.94 9.10 4.07
N CYS A 367 15.83 9.61 2.83
CA CYS A 367 14.73 9.36 1.87
C CYS A 367 14.98 10.11 0.54
N LEU A 368 14.13 9.84 -0.47
CA LEU A 368 14.18 10.46 -1.78
C LEU A 368 13.92 11.98 -1.74
N MET A 369 13.05 12.44 -0.83
CA MET A 369 12.80 13.88 -0.66
C MET A 369 14.06 14.60 -0.16
N ASN A 370 14.76 13.99 0.81
CA ASN A 370 16.03 14.52 1.32
C ASN A 370 17.12 14.51 0.25
N TYR A 371 17.18 13.46 -0.58
CA TYR A 371 18.07 13.39 -1.74
C TYR A 371 17.89 14.61 -2.68
N TYR A 372 16.66 14.96 -3.03
CA TYR A 372 16.41 16.15 -3.86
C TYR A 372 16.71 17.46 -3.12
N ALA A 373 16.38 17.54 -1.83
CA ALA A 373 16.67 18.70 -0.99
C ALA A 373 18.19 18.95 -0.85
N ALA A 374 18.99 17.88 -0.81
CA ALA A 374 20.45 17.93 -0.83
C ALA A 374 21.04 18.34 -2.19
N GLY A 375 20.21 18.47 -3.24
CA GLY A 375 20.61 18.97 -4.54
C GLY A 375 20.93 17.89 -5.58
N TYR A 376 20.76 16.61 -5.24
CA TYR A 376 20.99 15.53 -6.19
C TYR A 376 19.85 15.40 -7.22
N GLY A 377 20.12 14.75 -8.37
CA GLY A 377 19.11 14.45 -9.39
C GLY A 377 18.59 15.67 -10.16
N LYS A 378 19.33 16.78 -10.15
CA LYS A 378 19.04 18.01 -10.90
C LYS A 378 19.76 18.10 -12.25
N ASP A 379 20.52 17.06 -12.61
CA ASP A 379 21.30 16.97 -13.85
C ASP A 379 20.46 16.52 -15.05
#